data_AF-A0A1Z5L673-F1
#
_entry.id   AF-A0A1Z5L673-F1
#
_cell.length_a   1.000
_cell.length_b   1.000
_cell.length_c   1.000
_cell.angle_alpha   90.00
_cell.angle_beta   90.00
_cell.angle_gamma   90.00
#
_symmetry.space_group_name_H-M   'P 1'
#
loop_
_entity.id
_entity.type
_entity.pdbx_description
1 polymer ?
#
loop_
_entity_poly.entity_id
_entity_poly.type
_entity_poly.pdbx_seq_one_letter_code
_entity_poly.pdbx_strand_id
1 'polypeptide(L)'
;MPLGKEVKVMKCWRCKAYGHRTGDRECPLFLSGNTANEDFRFIHEDPMHGYMKEKKTTSKEERIQQLRALLEESTDSDSSHSSTSSCSTKESGKTTRKRRHKHTKHKSKKQKIYQPKSKKKKKK
;
A
#
# COMPACT_ATOMS: atom_id res chain seq x y z
N MET A 1 -30.96 -9.44 -33.47
CA MET A 1 -30.96 -8.58 -32.27
C MET A 1 -30.23 -9.32 -31.16
N PRO A 2 -29.24 -8.73 -30.45
CA PRO A 2 -28.48 -9.50 -29.46
C PRO A 2 -29.36 -9.70 -28.21
N LEU A 3 -29.94 -10.89 -28.13
CA LEU A 3 -30.88 -11.34 -27.10
C LEU A 3 -30.10 -11.82 -25.86
N GLY A 4 -30.41 -11.29 -24.68
CA GLY A 4 -30.17 -12.00 -23.40
C GLY A 4 -29.12 -11.43 -22.44
N LYS A 5 -28.43 -10.32 -22.74
CA LYS A 5 -27.61 -9.62 -21.74
C LYS A 5 -28.30 -8.34 -21.28
N GLU A 6 -28.73 -8.30 -20.01
CA GLU A 6 -29.18 -7.07 -19.35
C GLU A 6 -27.98 -6.13 -19.18
N VAL A 7 -27.72 -5.29 -20.17
CA VAL A 7 -26.72 -4.22 -20.04
C VAL A 7 -27.34 -3.10 -19.21
N LYS A 8 -26.93 -2.99 -17.95
CA LYS A 8 -27.31 -1.82 -17.14
C LYS A 8 -26.77 -0.56 -17.84
N VAL A 9 -27.65 0.41 -18.09
CA VAL A 9 -27.34 1.71 -18.76
C VAL A 9 -26.45 2.62 -17.90
N MET A 10 -25.94 2.13 -16.77
CA MET A 10 -25.08 2.89 -15.88
C MET A 10 -23.62 2.76 -16.33
N LYS A 11 -22.92 3.90 -16.37
CA LYS A 11 -21.47 3.97 -16.62
C LYS A 11 -20.71 3.82 -15.31
N CYS A 12 -19.75 2.91 -15.27
CA CYS A 12 -18.84 2.77 -14.14
C CYS A 12 -17.86 3.94 -14.10
N TRP A 13 -17.69 4.59 -12.95
CA TRP A 13 -16.71 5.68 -12.82
C TRP A 13 -15.27 5.19 -12.91
N ARG A 14 -15.02 3.95 -12.44
CA ARG A 14 -13.68 3.38 -12.31
C ARG A 14 -13.08 2.97 -13.66
N CYS A 15 -13.85 2.28 -14.52
CA CYS A 15 -13.38 1.81 -15.83
C CYS A 15 -14.04 2.52 -17.02
N LYS A 16 -14.98 3.43 -16.79
CA LYS A 16 -15.74 4.17 -17.83
C LYS A 16 -16.52 3.28 -18.80
N ALA A 17 -16.65 1.98 -18.53
CA ALA A 17 -17.48 1.05 -19.30
C ALA A 17 -18.93 1.06 -18.80
N TYR A 18 -19.87 0.77 -19.69
CA TYR A 18 -21.28 0.59 -19.36
C TYR A 18 -21.55 -0.85 -18.90
N GLY A 19 -22.64 -1.07 -18.17
CA GLY A 19 -23.10 -2.41 -17.78
C GLY A 19 -22.95 -2.75 -16.30
N HIS A 20 -22.13 -2.03 -15.52
CA HIS A 20 -21.90 -2.31 -14.10
C HIS A 20 -21.68 -1.03 -13.27
N ARG A 21 -21.81 -1.15 -11.94
CA ARG A 21 -21.56 -0.07 -10.97
C ARG A 21 -20.13 -0.10 -10.44
N THR A 22 -19.66 1.05 -9.96
CA THR A 22 -18.40 1.17 -9.24
C THR A 22 -18.40 0.26 -8.02
N GLY A 23 -17.63 -0.84 -8.06
CA GLY A 23 -17.55 -1.84 -6.98
C GLY A 23 -18.10 -3.22 -7.34
N ASP A 24 -18.72 -3.38 -8.52
CA ASP A 24 -19.14 -4.69 -9.01
C ASP A 24 -17.93 -5.54 -9.43
N ARG A 25 -18.00 -6.87 -9.21
CA ARG A 25 -16.94 -7.83 -9.60
C ARG A 25 -16.77 -7.95 -11.12
N GLU A 26 -17.75 -7.47 -11.88
CA GLU A 26 -17.72 -7.40 -13.34
C GLU A 26 -16.87 -6.24 -13.86
N CYS A 27 -16.44 -5.32 -12.99
CA CYS A 27 -15.51 -4.28 -13.39
C CYS A 27 -14.17 -4.92 -13.75
N PRO A 28 -13.63 -4.71 -14.97
CA PRO A 28 -12.36 -5.32 -15.39
C PRO A 28 -11.20 -4.90 -14.47
N LEU A 29 -11.28 -3.66 -13.96
CA LEU A 29 -10.32 -3.09 -13.01
C LEU A 29 -10.51 -3.59 -11.57
N PHE A 30 -11.47 -4.48 -11.31
CA PHE A 30 -11.68 -5.08 -10.00
C PHE A 30 -10.59 -6.11 -9.69
N LEU A 31 -10.21 -6.94 -10.67
CA LEU A 31 -9.12 -7.92 -10.51
C LEU A 31 -7.78 -7.40 -11.00
N SER A 32 -7.74 -6.69 -12.14
CA SER A 32 -6.48 -6.19 -12.69
C SER A 32 -5.94 -4.97 -11.93
N GLY A 33 -6.81 -4.29 -11.16
CA GLY A 33 -6.52 -2.95 -10.65
C GLY A 33 -6.39 -1.91 -11.77
N ASN A 34 -6.43 -0.63 -11.39
CA ASN A 34 -6.13 0.50 -12.27
C ASN A 34 -5.01 1.33 -11.63
N THR A 35 -3.88 0.68 -11.39
CA THR A 35 -2.76 1.24 -10.62
C THR A 35 -2.33 2.60 -11.16
N ALA A 36 -2.18 2.74 -12.47
CA ALA A 36 -1.79 4.02 -13.08
C ALA A 36 -2.77 5.16 -12.73
N ASN A 37 -4.09 4.98 -12.93
CA ASN A 37 -5.03 6.06 -12.58
C ASN A 37 -5.15 6.26 -11.07
N GLU A 38 -5.03 5.20 -10.26
CA GLU A 38 -5.06 5.32 -8.81
C GLU A 38 -3.82 6.06 -8.29
N ASP A 39 -2.66 5.86 -8.91
CA ASP A 39 -1.42 6.59 -8.61
C ASP A 39 -1.52 8.07 -9.00
N PHE A 40 -2.07 8.39 -10.18
CA PHE A 40 -2.32 9.78 -10.57
C PHE A 40 -3.26 10.47 -9.59
N ARG A 41 -4.35 9.81 -9.20
CA ARG A 41 -5.26 10.35 -8.18
C ARG A 41 -4.56 10.51 -6.84
N PHE A 42 -3.77 9.54 -6.40
CA PHE A 42 -3.05 9.63 -5.15
C PHE A 42 -2.02 10.77 -5.14
N ILE A 43 -1.29 10.99 -6.23
CA ILE A 43 -0.30 12.07 -6.33
C ILE A 43 -0.96 13.46 -6.36
N HIS A 44 -2.10 13.61 -7.05
CA HIS A 44 -2.75 14.91 -7.24
C HIS A 44 -3.81 15.24 -6.18
N GLU A 45 -4.51 14.25 -5.63
CA GLU A 45 -5.57 14.43 -4.62
C GLU A 45 -5.01 14.45 -3.19
N ASP A 46 -3.77 14.01 -2.94
CA ASP A 46 -3.13 14.03 -1.61
C ASP A 46 -2.12 15.20 -1.47
N PRO A 47 -2.45 16.26 -0.71
CA PRO A 47 -1.55 17.39 -0.47
C PRO A 47 -0.25 17.01 0.23
N MET A 48 -0.22 15.88 0.95
CA MET A 48 0.96 15.40 1.70
C MET A 48 1.92 14.59 0.84
N HIS A 49 1.54 14.24 -0.39
CA HIS A 49 2.32 13.33 -1.22
C HIS A 49 3.71 13.89 -1.56
N GLY A 50 3.81 15.20 -1.84
CA GLY A 50 5.07 15.89 -2.08
C GLY A 50 6.01 15.83 -0.87
N TYR A 51 5.51 16.19 0.30
CA TYR A 51 6.29 16.21 1.55
C TYR A 51 6.81 14.82 1.96
N MET A 52 5.99 13.78 1.79
CA MET A 52 6.41 12.41 2.08
C MET A 52 7.45 11.88 1.10
N LYS A 53 7.43 12.36 -0.14
CA LYS A 53 8.43 12.02 -1.15
C LYS A 53 9.77 12.67 -0.82
N GLU A 54 9.77 13.96 -0.49
CA GLU A 54 10.96 14.73 -0.11
C GLU A 54 11.63 14.18 1.15
N LYS A 55 10.87 13.87 2.20
CA LYS A 55 11.45 13.24 3.41
C LYS A 55 12.16 11.92 3.12
N LYS A 56 11.62 11.13 2.18
CA LYS A 56 12.25 9.86 1.79
C LYS A 56 13.54 10.10 1.01
N THR A 57 13.62 11.14 0.17
CA THR A 57 14.86 11.46 -0.56
C THR A 57 15.92 12.00 0.39
N THR A 58 15.58 12.94 1.27
CA THR A 58 16.53 13.48 2.25
C THR A 58 17.08 12.40 3.18
N SER A 59 16.23 11.52 3.72
CA SER A 59 16.67 10.41 4.57
C SER A 59 17.63 9.43 3.85
N LYS A 60 17.47 9.26 2.54
CA LYS A 60 18.37 8.44 1.73
C LYS A 60 19.68 9.16 1.47
N GLU A 61 19.63 10.46 1.18
CA GLU A 61 20.81 11.30 0.96
C GLU A 61 21.68 11.36 2.22
N GLU A 62 21.07 11.56 3.40
CA GLU A 62 21.75 11.53 4.70
C GLU A 62 22.42 10.17 4.94
N ARG A 63 21.73 9.07 4.64
CA ARG A 63 22.30 7.72 4.75
C ARG A 63 23.47 7.51 3.79
N ILE A 64 23.37 8.00 2.57
CA ILE A 64 24.45 7.93 1.58
C ILE A 64 25.64 8.76 2.07
N GLN A 65 25.40 9.94 2.63
CA GLN A 65 26.46 10.80 3.16
C GLN A 65 27.20 10.13 4.34
N GLN A 66 26.47 9.49 5.26
CA GLN A 66 27.07 8.71 6.34
C GLN A 66 27.94 7.56 5.82
N LEU A 67 27.45 6.83 4.80
CA LEU A 67 28.20 5.74 4.18
C LEU A 67 29.47 6.25 3.46
N ARG A 68 29.39 7.41 2.79
CA ARG A 68 30.55 8.04 2.14
C ARG A 68 31.61 8.44 3.16
N ALA A 69 31.21 9.07 4.27
CA ALA A 69 32.14 9.46 5.33
C ALA A 69 32.89 8.26 5.93
N LEU A 70 32.21 7.13 6.15
CA LEU A 70 32.86 5.90 6.63
C LEU A 70 33.86 5.31 5.62
N LEU A 71 33.58 5.44 4.32
CA LEU A 71 34.50 5.00 3.27
C LEU A 71 35.72 5.93 3.18
N GLU A 72 35.52 7.25 3.24
CA GLU A 72 36.60 8.25 3.21
C GLU A 72 37.53 8.12 4.43
N GLU A 73 36.97 7.96 5.63
CA GLU A 73 37.75 7.70 6.86
C GLU A 73 38.56 6.40 6.80
N SER A 74 38.07 5.40 6.06
CA SER A 74 38.81 4.14 5.83
C SER A 74 39.93 4.26 4.79
N THR A 75 39.86 5.25 3.88
CA THR A 75 40.84 5.41 2.78
C THR A 75 41.93 6.45 3.06
N ASP A 76 41.67 7.46 3.90
CA ASP A 76 42.66 8.48 4.26
C ASP A 76 43.70 8.00 5.30
N SER A 77 43.58 6.77 5.80
CA SER A 77 44.50 6.16 6.76
C SER A 77 45.56 5.23 6.13
N ASP A 78 45.80 5.34 4.82
CA ASP A 78 46.88 4.61 4.12
C ASP A 78 48.20 5.40 4.04
N SER A 79 48.46 6.25 5.04
CA SER A 79 49.78 6.83 5.30
C SER A 79 50.19 6.56 6.74
N SER A 80 50.81 5.37 6.95
CA SER A 80 51.17 4.73 8.23
C SER A 80 49.90 4.21 8.92
N HIS A 81 49.67 2.93 9.27
CA HIS A 81 50.46 2.06 10.15
C HIS A 81 50.02 0.58 9.95
N SER A 82 50.99 -0.33 9.85
CA SER A 82 50.75 -1.78 9.97
C SER A 82 50.30 -2.14 11.38
N SER A 83 49.17 -2.82 11.53
CA SER A 83 48.85 -3.60 12.74
C SER A 83 47.88 -4.72 12.40
N THR A 84 48.40 -5.95 12.34
CA THR A 84 47.63 -7.18 12.36
C THR A 84 46.82 -7.27 13.65
N SER A 85 45.50 -7.38 13.53
CA SER A 85 44.65 -7.82 14.64
C SER A 85 43.78 -8.99 14.19
N SER A 86 44.16 -10.18 14.64
CA SER A 86 43.35 -11.37 14.57
C SER A 86 42.18 -11.22 15.55
N CYS A 87 40.96 -11.02 15.05
CA CYS A 87 39.75 -11.08 15.86
C CYS A 87 38.91 -12.30 15.47
N SER A 88 39.05 -13.35 16.27
CA SER A 88 38.12 -14.48 16.28
C SER A 88 36.76 -13.98 16.78
N THR A 89 35.78 -13.86 15.89
CA THR A 89 34.39 -13.63 16.31
C THR A 89 33.54 -14.82 15.93
N LYS A 90 32.95 -15.42 16.97
CA LYS A 90 32.14 -16.63 16.91
C LYS A 90 30.88 -16.35 16.10
N GLU A 91 30.63 -17.20 15.11
CA GLU A 91 29.32 -17.41 14.47
C GLU A 91 28.27 -17.62 15.57
N SER A 92 27.52 -16.57 15.90
CA SER A 92 26.33 -16.67 16.72
C SER A 92 25.14 -16.66 15.78
N GLY A 93 24.74 -17.87 15.36
CA GLY A 93 23.51 -18.10 14.62
C GLY A 93 22.33 -17.50 15.37
N LYS A 94 21.84 -16.34 14.90
CA LYS A 94 20.59 -15.77 15.38
C LYS A 94 19.45 -16.63 14.86
N THR A 95 18.97 -17.54 15.70
CA THR A 95 17.65 -18.14 15.55
C THR A 95 16.62 -17.03 15.52
N THR A 96 16.06 -16.75 14.35
CA THR A 96 14.93 -15.81 14.23
C THR A 96 13.69 -16.49 14.79
N ARG A 97 13.47 -16.32 16.10
CA ARG A 97 12.17 -16.58 16.73
C ARG A 97 11.13 -15.72 16.00
N LYS A 98 10.31 -16.34 15.16
CA LYS A 98 9.15 -15.72 14.52
C LYS A 98 8.21 -15.18 15.60
N ARG A 99 8.27 -13.88 15.88
CA ARG A 99 7.25 -13.17 16.66
C ARG A 99 5.96 -13.13 15.83
N ARG A 100 5.04 -14.08 16.11
CA ARG A 100 3.66 -14.02 15.62
C ARG A 100 2.97 -12.81 16.27
N HIS A 101 2.81 -11.72 15.53
CA HIS A 101 1.88 -10.66 15.91
C HIS A 101 0.45 -11.19 15.83
N LYS A 102 -0.19 -11.38 16.99
CA LYS A 102 -1.60 -11.76 17.10
C LYS A 102 -2.43 -10.50 16.87
N HIS A 103 -2.87 -10.26 15.63
CA HIS A 103 -3.87 -9.23 15.37
C HIS A 103 -5.21 -9.67 15.99
N THR A 104 -5.58 -9.02 17.09
CA THR A 104 -6.94 -9.07 17.64
C THR A 104 -7.87 -8.35 16.66
N LYS A 105 -8.64 -9.10 15.87
CA LYS A 105 -9.75 -8.57 15.07
C LYS A 105 -10.83 -8.04 16.03
N HIS A 106 -10.85 -6.72 16.29
CA HIS A 106 -12.05 -6.08 16.82
C HIS A 106 -13.13 -6.12 15.74
N LYS A 107 -14.04 -7.07 15.85
CA LYS A 107 -15.21 -7.24 15.00
C LYS A 107 -16.29 -6.27 15.50
N SER A 108 -16.28 -5.02 15.04
CA SER A 108 -17.42 -4.14 15.27
C SER A 108 -18.61 -4.66 14.46
N LYS A 109 -19.52 -5.38 15.13
CA LYS A 109 -20.82 -5.74 14.59
C LYS A 109 -21.61 -4.46 14.38
N LYS A 110 -21.55 -3.87 13.18
CA LYS A 110 -22.51 -2.83 12.79
C LYS A 110 -23.87 -3.52 12.60
N GLN A 111 -24.72 -3.39 13.61
CA GLN A 111 -26.10 -3.89 13.58
C GLN A 111 -26.80 -3.30 12.35
N LYS A 112 -27.27 -4.16 11.44
CA LYS A 112 -28.20 -3.78 10.39
C LYS A 112 -29.56 -3.56 11.07
N ILE A 113 -29.94 -2.30 11.29
CA ILE A 113 -31.31 -1.95 11.62
C ILE A 113 -32.14 -2.23 10.37
N TYR A 114 -32.77 -3.40 10.36
CA TYR A 114 -33.81 -3.76 9.39
C TYR A 114 -35.08 -3.04 9.83
N GLN A 115 -35.45 -1.96 9.14
CA GLN A 115 -36.78 -1.36 9.25
C GLN A 115 -37.65 -1.92 8.12
N PRO A 116 -38.55 -2.89 8.37
CA PRO A 116 -39.53 -3.28 7.36
C PRO A 116 -40.56 -2.14 7.22
N LYS A 117 -40.54 -1.43 6.08
CA LYS A 117 -41.61 -0.48 5.75
C LYS A 117 -42.93 -1.25 5.62
N SER A 118 -43.83 -0.94 6.53
CA SER A 118 -45.20 -1.46 6.65
C SER A 118 -45.96 -1.42 5.33
N LYS A 119 -46.56 -2.55 4.96
CA LYS A 119 -47.59 -2.64 3.90
C LYS A 119 -48.81 -1.79 4.32
N LYS A 120 -48.99 -0.62 3.74
CA LYS A 120 -50.26 0.11 3.85
C LYS A 120 -51.31 -0.61 2.99
N LYS A 121 -52.27 -1.24 3.68
CA LYS A 121 -53.53 -1.72 3.12
C LYS A 121 -54.21 -0.55 2.39
N LYS A 122 -54.44 -0.65 1.07
CA LYS A 122 -55.46 0.16 0.41
C LYS A 122 -56.81 -0.48 0.70
N LYS A 123 -57.64 0.23 1.47
CA LYS A 123 -59.07 0.04 1.58
C LYS A 123 -59.74 0.89 0.51
N LYS A 124 -60.88 0.37 0.02
CA LYS A 124 -61.86 0.92 -0.93
C LYS A 124 -61.46 0.82 -2.40
#